data_AF-W0T7H8-F1
#
_entry.id   AF-W0T7H8-F1
#
_cell.length_a   1.000
_cell.length_b   1.000
_cell.length_c   1.000
_cell.angle_alpha   90.00
_cell.angle_beta   90.00
_cell.angle_gamma   90.00
#
_symmetry.space_group_name_H-M   'P 1'
#
loop_
_entity.id
_entity.type
_entity.pdbx_description
1 polymer ?
#
loop_
_entity_poly.entity_id
_entity_poly.type
_entity_poly.pdbx_seq_one_letter_code
_entity_poly.pdbx_strand_id
1 'polypeptide(L)'
;MNEHPEKQLRSILFMPNLSYYPSGTTLSSKLVTNEVQENVLNYYGVLEKLLPHFAGNAFKKLQLIFYNPSLSKNLQLKHHSVEHLVSGLISTFYETMKIEHSHQCDVYMCHIGILGIGGNASTFKYLSVKGSNITKSLCDPIYQLILSRDYIWLRLKRWFCGSVLYCGKGSTLTSWLGSLCPLWLLDLF
;
A
#
# COMPACT_ATOMS: atom_id res chain seq x y z
N MET A 1 -17.13 -17.26 34.44
CA MET A 1 -16.73 -17.51 33.04
C MET A 1 -17.08 -16.27 32.24
N ASN A 2 -16.16 -15.32 32.13
CA ASN A 2 -16.31 -14.17 31.23
C ASN A 2 -15.60 -14.51 29.92
N GLU A 3 -16.29 -15.23 29.04
CA GLU A 3 -15.87 -15.39 27.65
C GLU A 3 -16.14 -14.06 26.92
N HIS A 4 -15.29 -13.06 27.18
CA HIS A 4 -15.11 -12.03 26.16
C HIS A 4 -14.39 -12.71 24.99
N PRO A 5 -14.92 -12.68 23.76
CA PRO A 5 -14.14 -13.12 22.61
C PRO A 5 -12.85 -12.31 22.62
N GLU A 6 -11.71 -12.97 22.79
CA GLU A 6 -10.41 -12.32 22.84
C GLU A 6 -10.28 -11.38 21.64
N LYS A 7 -10.18 -10.08 21.91
CA LYS A 7 -10.01 -9.06 20.88
C LYS A 7 -8.62 -9.25 20.26
N GLN A 8 -8.54 -10.09 19.24
CA GLN A 8 -7.31 -10.39 18.55
C GLN A 8 -7.05 -9.34 17.46
N LEU A 9 -5.86 -8.71 17.46
CA LEU A 9 -5.44 -7.86 16.36
C LEU A 9 -5.38 -8.68 15.07
N ARG A 10 -6.04 -8.18 14.02
CA ARG A 10 -6.20 -8.91 12.77
C ARG A 10 -5.23 -8.47 11.71
N SER A 11 -5.10 -7.16 11.56
CA SER A 11 -4.35 -6.56 10.46
C SER A 11 -3.69 -5.27 10.92
N ILE A 12 -2.46 -5.03 10.47
CA ILE A 12 -1.77 -3.76 10.60
C ILE A 12 -1.66 -3.16 9.21
N LEU A 13 -2.11 -1.91 9.07
CA LEU A 13 -2.03 -1.16 7.83
C LEU A 13 -0.81 -0.24 7.91
N PHE A 14 0.19 -0.50 7.08
CA PHE A 14 1.36 0.34 6.94
C PHE A 14 1.10 1.35 5.83
N MET A 15 0.82 2.60 6.21
CA MET A 15 0.43 3.66 5.29
C MET A 15 1.42 4.82 5.33
N PRO A 16 2.39 4.89 4.39
CA PRO A 16 3.19 6.11 4.21
C PRO A 16 2.27 7.24 3.72
N ASN A 17 2.83 8.44 3.62
CA ASN A 17 2.18 9.52 2.90
C ASN A 17 1.80 9.03 1.50
N LEU A 18 0.53 9.23 1.14
CA LEU A 18 -0.02 8.79 -0.15
C LEU A 18 -0.19 9.95 -1.14
N SER A 19 0.15 11.16 -0.72
CA SER A 19 -0.03 12.37 -1.49
C SER A 19 1.27 13.16 -1.49
N TYR A 20 1.97 13.12 -2.62
CA TYR A 20 3.21 13.85 -2.81
C TYR A 20 2.98 15.01 -3.78
N TYR A 21 3.55 16.16 -3.44
CA TYR A 21 3.69 17.26 -4.39
C TYR A 21 4.96 17.08 -5.20
N PRO A 22 5.05 17.66 -6.42
CA PRO A 22 6.28 17.67 -7.19
C PRO A 22 7.44 18.23 -6.36
N SER A 23 8.50 17.44 -6.17
CA SER A 23 9.67 17.77 -5.35
C SER A 23 10.70 18.64 -6.07
N GLY A 24 10.43 19.08 -7.30
CA GLY A 24 11.38 19.84 -8.12
C GLY A 24 12.42 18.96 -8.82
N THR A 25 13.59 19.51 -9.15
CA THR A 25 14.62 18.80 -9.96
C THR A 25 15.61 17.97 -9.15
N THR A 26 15.78 18.24 -7.85
CA THR A 26 16.79 17.58 -7.00
C THR A 26 16.24 17.20 -5.62
N LEU A 27 16.68 16.04 -5.11
CA LEU A 27 16.40 15.59 -3.74
C LEU A 27 17.43 16.22 -2.80
N SER A 28 16.98 17.07 -1.88
CA SER A 28 17.84 17.55 -0.80
C SER A 28 18.03 16.45 0.25
N SER A 29 19.22 16.38 0.85
CA SER A 29 19.51 15.41 1.92
C SER A 29 18.53 15.54 3.09
N LYS A 30 18.17 16.77 3.48
CA LYS A 30 17.18 17.04 4.53
C LYS A 30 15.80 16.47 4.21
N LEU A 31 15.34 16.63 2.96
CA LEU A 31 14.05 16.09 2.52
C LEU A 31 14.09 14.55 2.54
N VAL A 32 15.17 13.94 2.04
CA VAL A 32 15.37 12.50 2.09
C VAL A 32 15.33 11.98 3.52
N THR A 33 16.11 12.56 4.43
CA THR A 33 16.15 12.14 5.84
C THR A 33 14.77 12.23 6.49
N ASN A 34 14.05 13.33 6.29
CA ASN A 34 12.71 13.51 6.85
C ASN A 34 11.73 12.48 6.30
N GLU A 35 11.68 12.30 4.98
CA GLU A 35 10.73 11.39 4.34
C GLU A 35 11.01 9.92 4.70
N VAL A 36 12.29 9.53 4.80
CA VAL A 36 12.68 8.19 5.26
C VAL A 36 12.28 7.98 6.72
N GLN A 37 12.53 8.99 7.57
CA GLN A 37 12.20 8.90 8.99
C GLN A 37 10.69 8.77 9.20
N GLU A 38 9.90 9.67 8.59
CA GLU A 38 8.47 9.78 8.83
C GLU A 38 7.67 8.64 8.19
N ASN A 39 8.02 8.22 6.97
CA ASN A 39 7.22 7.24 6.23
C ASN A 39 7.69 5.80 6.41
N VAL A 40 8.92 5.58 6.91
CA VAL A 40 9.52 4.25 6.99
C VAL A 40 10.00 3.93 8.39
N LEU A 41 11.00 4.65 8.89
CA LEU A 41 11.69 4.26 10.12
C LEU A 41 10.79 4.35 11.37
N ASN A 42 9.97 5.40 11.49
CA ASN A 42 9.04 5.54 12.60
C ASN A 42 8.04 4.37 12.66
N TYR A 43 7.48 4.00 11.51
CA TYR A 43 6.55 2.88 11.43
C TYR A 43 7.22 1.53 11.65
N TYR A 44 8.45 1.35 11.14
CA TYR A 44 9.21 0.14 11.42
C TYR A 44 9.51 -0.02 12.91
N GLY A 45 9.96 1.05 13.59
CA GLY A 45 10.22 0.99 15.03
C GLY A 45 8.98 0.66 15.86
N VAL A 46 7.77 0.94 15.35
CA VAL A 46 6.52 0.48 15.94
C VAL A 46 6.26 -1.00 15.63
N LEU A 47 6.41 -1.42 14.37
CA LEU A 47 6.23 -2.81 13.96
C LEU A 47 7.19 -3.77 14.67
N GLU A 48 8.47 -3.42 14.76
CA GLU A 48 9.49 -4.21 15.44
C GLU A 48 9.10 -4.52 16.89
N LYS A 49 8.49 -3.55 17.59
CA LYS A 49 8.00 -3.72 18.95
C LYS A 49 6.69 -4.50 19.01
N LEU A 50 5.81 -4.34 18.03
CA LEU A 50 4.49 -4.97 18.02
C LEU A 50 4.53 -6.44 17.60
N LEU A 51 5.24 -6.76 16.51
CA LEU A 51 5.21 -8.08 15.87
C LEU A 51 5.53 -9.24 16.83
N PRO A 52 6.53 -9.16 17.75
CA PRO A 52 6.83 -10.23 18.68
C PRO A 52 5.66 -10.62 19.59
N HIS A 53 4.71 -9.72 19.84
CA HIS A 53 3.53 -9.99 20.66
C HIS A 53 2.41 -10.73 19.91
N PHE A 54 2.52 -10.83 18.58
CA PHE A 54 1.53 -11.48 17.73
C PHE A 54 2.09 -12.79 17.17
N ALA A 55 2.41 -13.72 18.06
CA ALA A 55 2.72 -15.10 17.70
C ALA A 55 1.42 -15.82 17.25
N GLY A 56 1.04 -15.61 16.00
CA GLY A 56 -0.14 -16.24 15.41
C GLY A 56 0.09 -17.74 15.18
N ASN A 57 -0.94 -18.56 15.47
CA ASN A 57 -1.00 -19.93 14.95
C ASN A 57 -0.99 -19.91 13.41
N ALA A 58 -0.53 -21.00 12.77
CA ALA A 58 -0.41 -21.12 11.31
C ALA A 58 -1.68 -20.72 10.52
N PHE A 59 -2.86 -20.83 11.13
CA PHE A 59 -4.17 -20.50 10.54
C PHE A 59 -4.70 -19.10 10.87
N LYS A 60 -4.01 -18.34 11.73
CA LYS A 60 -4.42 -17.04 12.28
C LYS A 60 -3.24 -16.07 12.31
N LYS A 61 -2.47 -16.02 11.23
CA LYS A 61 -1.38 -15.07 11.05
C LYS A 61 -1.90 -13.63 11.07
N LEU A 62 -1.06 -12.72 11.55
CA LEU A 62 -1.33 -11.30 11.49
C LEU A 62 -1.23 -10.83 10.03
N GLN A 63 -2.19 -10.04 9.55
CA GLN A 63 -2.07 -9.49 8.19
C GLN A 63 -1.29 -8.18 8.26
N LEU A 64 -0.25 -8.04 7.44
CA LEU A 64 0.51 -6.79 7.32
C LEU A 64 0.31 -6.24 5.91
N ILE A 65 -0.34 -5.08 5.80
CA ILE A 65 -0.77 -4.51 4.51
C ILE A 65 0.01 -3.23 4.24
N PHE A 66 0.92 -3.27 3.28
CA PHE A 66 1.73 -2.13 2.86
C PHE A 66 1.05 -1.34 1.76
N TYR A 67 0.88 -0.04 1.96
CA TYR A 67 0.40 0.88 0.94
C TYR A 67 1.58 1.48 0.22
N ASN A 68 1.61 1.37 -1.11
CA ASN A 68 2.72 1.86 -1.92
C ASN A 68 2.25 2.94 -2.90
N PRO A 69 2.71 4.19 -2.75
CA PRO A 69 2.45 5.27 -3.70
C PRO A 69 3.33 5.06 -4.94
N SER A 70 3.03 4.03 -5.74
CA SER A 70 3.90 3.59 -6.83
C SER A 70 3.58 4.21 -8.18
N LEU A 71 2.49 4.99 -8.30
CA LEU A 71 2.00 5.48 -9.58
C LEU A 71 3.05 6.32 -10.31
N SER A 72 3.63 7.32 -9.65
CA SER A 72 4.66 8.18 -10.25
C SER A 72 5.88 7.39 -10.65
N LYS A 73 6.32 6.48 -9.77
CA LYS A 73 7.47 5.59 -10.01
C LYS A 73 7.25 4.74 -11.26
N ASN A 74 6.09 4.11 -11.37
CA ASN A 74 5.73 3.24 -12.48
C ASN A 74 5.66 4.01 -13.80
N LEU A 75 5.11 5.23 -13.78
CA LEU A 75 5.01 6.11 -14.93
C LEU A 75 6.30 6.89 -15.25
N GLN A 76 7.34 6.78 -14.41
CA GLN A 76 8.58 7.54 -14.50
C GLN A 76 8.34 9.07 -14.57
N LEU A 77 7.40 9.58 -13.77
CA LEU A 77 7.07 11.00 -13.79
C LEU A 77 8.26 11.83 -13.29
N LYS A 78 8.61 12.85 -14.06
CA LYS A 78 9.65 13.81 -13.68
C LYS A 78 9.19 14.63 -12.48
N HIS A 79 10.15 15.02 -11.63
CA HIS A 79 9.91 15.84 -10.43
C HIS A 79 9.15 15.14 -9.29
N HIS A 80 8.98 13.82 -9.33
CA HIS A 80 8.36 13.04 -8.24
C HIS A 80 9.40 12.15 -7.51
N SER A 81 10.63 12.63 -7.40
CA SER A 81 11.77 11.86 -6.89
C SER A 81 11.57 11.37 -5.45
N VAL A 82 10.87 12.14 -4.61
CA VAL A 82 10.53 11.73 -3.23
C VAL A 82 9.58 10.53 -3.23
N GLU A 83 8.51 10.58 -4.03
CA GLU A 83 7.56 9.49 -4.15
C GLU A 83 8.24 8.23 -4.72
N HIS A 84 9.15 8.39 -5.67
CA HIS A 84 9.95 7.29 -6.21
C HIS A 84 10.81 6.64 -5.12
N LEU A 85 11.48 7.46 -4.30
CA LEU A 85 12.29 6.99 -3.19
C LEU A 85 11.45 6.22 -2.18
N VAL A 86 10.36 6.82 -1.69
CA VAL A 86 9.48 6.18 -0.71
C VAL A 86 8.88 4.90 -1.28
N SER A 87 8.35 4.93 -2.51
CA SER A 87 7.83 3.73 -3.18
C SER A 87 8.88 2.62 -3.30
N GLY A 88 10.14 2.96 -3.60
CA GLY A 88 11.26 2.02 -3.57
C GLY A 88 11.48 1.39 -2.19
N LEU A 89 11.56 2.22 -1.15
CA LEU A 89 11.76 1.77 0.22
C LEU A 89 10.63 0.86 0.70
N ILE A 90 9.37 1.23 0.44
CA ILE A 90 8.21 0.41 0.80
C ILE A 90 8.24 -0.94 0.09
N SER A 91 8.61 -0.99 -1.20
CA SER A 91 8.78 -2.24 -1.92
C SER A 91 9.84 -3.13 -1.28
N THR A 92 11.02 -2.59 -0.97
CA THR A 92 12.08 -3.34 -0.29
C THR A 92 11.62 -3.83 1.07
N PHE A 93 10.98 -2.96 1.83
CA PHE A 93 10.54 -3.25 3.19
C PHE A 93 9.45 -4.32 3.22
N TYR A 94 8.53 -4.31 2.26
CA TYR A 94 7.56 -5.40 2.05
C TYR A 94 8.23 -6.75 1.79
N GLU A 95 9.22 -6.81 0.90
CA GLU A 95 9.93 -8.07 0.61
C GLU A 95 10.69 -8.56 1.85
N THR A 96 11.38 -7.67 2.56
CA THR A 96 12.05 -8.00 3.83
C THR A 96 11.07 -8.58 4.85
N MET A 97 9.94 -7.92 5.08
CA MET A 97 8.94 -8.39 6.04
C MET A 97 8.30 -9.71 5.61
N LYS A 98 8.10 -9.90 4.31
CA LYS A 98 7.59 -11.16 3.76
C LYS A 98 8.59 -12.30 3.96
N ILE A 99 9.88 -12.05 3.80
CA ILE A 99 10.93 -13.07 4.02
C ILE A 99 11.04 -13.39 5.51
N GLU A 100 11.27 -12.38 6.35
CA GLU A 100 11.60 -12.55 7.77
C GLU A 100 10.40 -12.98 8.61
N HIS A 101 9.20 -12.46 8.31
CA HIS A 101 8.00 -12.68 9.11
C HIS A 101 6.95 -13.57 8.44
N SER A 102 7.26 -14.26 7.33
CA SER A 102 6.33 -15.17 6.63
C SER A 102 5.67 -16.21 7.54
N HIS A 103 6.35 -16.64 8.61
CA HIS A 103 5.86 -17.64 9.54
C HIS A 103 4.80 -17.08 10.53
N GLN A 104 4.84 -15.79 10.84
CA GLN A 104 3.93 -15.10 11.77
C GLN A 104 2.87 -14.25 11.07
N CYS A 105 3.20 -13.72 9.89
CA CYS A 105 2.41 -12.71 9.19
C CYS A 105 2.08 -13.12 7.75
N ASP A 106 0.88 -12.78 7.31
CA ASP A 106 0.52 -12.74 5.90
C ASP A 106 0.76 -11.31 5.40
N VAL A 107 1.78 -11.14 4.57
CA VAL A 107 2.24 -9.82 4.12
C VAL A 107 1.67 -9.50 2.73
N TYR A 108 1.04 -8.34 2.60
CA TYR A 108 0.38 -7.86 1.39
C TYR A 108 0.91 -6.49 0.98
N MET A 109 0.89 -6.23 -0.33
CA MET A 109 1.19 -4.93 -0.94
C MET A 109 -0.07 -4.40 -1.63
N CYS A 110 -0.44 -3.13 -1.44
CA CYS A 110 -1.49 -2.43 -2.18
C CYS A 110 -0.85 -1.24 -2.90
N HIS A 111 -0.73 -1.35 -4.22
CA HIS A 111 -0.29 -0.25 -5.08
C HIS A 111 -1.42 0.77 -5.23
N ILE A 112 -1.12 2.01 -4.87
CA ILE A 112 -2.08 3.11 -4.89
C ILE A 112 -2.03 3.81 -6.23
N GLY A 113 -3.18 3.83 -6.91
CA GLY A 113 -3.45 4.62 -8.10
C GLY A 113 -4.26 5.87 -7.78
N ILE A 114 -4.88 6.45 -8.82
CA ILE A 114 -5.59 7.73 -8.67
C ILE A 114 -6.92 7.51 -7.96
N LEU A 115 -7.04 8.10 -6.78
CA LEU A 115 -8.23 8.05 -5.92
C LEU A 115 -8.89 9.43 -5.87
N GLY A 116 -10.22 9.42 -5.88
CA GLY A 116 -11.06 10.58 -5.66
C GLY A 116 -11.63 10.58 -4.24
N ILE A 117 -11.36 11.64 -3.48
CA ILE A 117 -11.97 11.92 -2.17
C ILE A 117 -12.90 13.12 -2.37
N GLY A 118 -14.21 12.92 -2.21
CA GLY A 118 -15.20 14.00 -2.22
C GLY A 118 -15.23 14.84 -3.51
N GLY A 119 -15.44 14.20 -4.66
CA GLY A 119 -15.57 14.90 -5.96
C GLY A 119 -14.27 15.39 -6.59
N ASN A 120 -13.17 15.48 -5.83
CA ASN A 120 -11.85 15.88 -6.31
C ASN A 120 -10.88 14.69 -6.38
N ALA A 121 -10.03 14.66 -7.41
CA ALA A 121 -8.87 13.77 -7.47
C ALA A 121 -7.88 14.21 -6.38
N SER A 122 -7.74 13.41 -5.32
CA SER A 122 -7.16 13.90 -4.06
C SER A 122 -5.74 13.39 -3.81
N THR A 123 -5.38 12.20 -4.31
CA THR A 123 -4.02 11.65 -4.13
C THR A 123 -3.01 12.22 -5.11
N PHE A 124 -3.44 12.48 -6.35
CA PHE A 124 -2.55 12.93 -7.43
C PHE A 124 -3.06 14.23 -8.05
N LYS A 125 -2.93 15.33 -7.30
CA LYS A 125 -3.42 16.67 -7.70
C LYS A 125 -2.78 17.23 -8.98
N TYR A 126 -1.65 16.67 -9.41
CA TYR A 126 -0.91 17.10 -10.61
C TYR A 126 -1.30 16.33 -11.87
N LEU A 127 -2.13 15.28 -11.77
CA LEU A 127 -2.70 14.58 -12.92
C LEU A 127 -4.11 15.12 -13.17
N SER A 128 -4.42 15.47 -14.42
CA SER A 128 -5.76 15.94 -14.83
C SER A 128 -6.82 14.82 -14.90
N VAL A 129 -6.45 13.60 -14.52
CA VAL A 129 -7.28 12.40 -14.60
C VAL A 129 -8.23 12.33 -13.42
N LYS A 130 -9.51 12.03 -13.67
CA LYS A 130 -10.49 11.79 -12.60
C LYS A 130 -10.13 10.51 -11.83
N GLY A 131 -9.92 10.66 -10.53
CA GLY A 131 -9.69 9.53 -9.62
C GLY A 131 -10.93 8.65 -9.44
N SER A 132 -10.71 7.39 -9.12
CA SER A 132 -11.79 6.47 -8.80
C SER A 132 -12.27 6.65 -7.35
N ASN A 133 -13.54 6.38 -7.08
CA ASN A 133 -14.13 6.58 -5.76
C ASN A 133 -13.35 5.79 -4.68
N ILE A 134 -12.83 6.48 -3.66
CA ILE A 134 -11.98 5.88 -2.63
C ILE A 134 -12.65 4.72 -1.88
N THR A 135 -13.96 4.81 -1.61
CA THR A 135 -14.70 3.75 -0.91
C THR A 135 -14.64 2.45 -1.71
N LYS A 136 -14.99 2.52 -3.00
CA LYS A 136 -15.03 1.34 -3.87
C LYS A 136 -13.65 0.84 -4.29
N SER A 137 -12.68 1.74 -4.44
CA SER A 137 -11.37 1.41 -5.03
C SER A 137 -10.27 1.14 -4.02
N LEU A 138 -10.45 1.54 -2.76
CA LEU A 138 -9.47 1.32 -1.69
C LEU A 138 -10.12 0.68 -0.47
N CYS A 139 -11.15 1.30 0.12
CA CYS A 139 -11.73 0.84 1.37
C CYS A 139 -12.35 -0.56 1.23
N ASP A 140 -13.18 -0.79 0.22
CA ASP A 140 -13.85 -2.08 0.00
C ASP A 140 -12.85 -3.22 -0.28
N PRO A 141 -11.85 -3.08 -1.17
CA PRO A 141 -10.83 -4.11 -1.38
C PRO A 141 -10.04 -4.45 -0.12
N ILE A 142 -9.66 -3.44 0.67
CA ILE A 142 -8.91 -3.61 1.91
C ILE A 142 -9.80 -4.25 2.98
N TYR A 143 -11.06 -3.84 3.10
CA TYR A 143 -12.02 -4.46 4.00
C TYR A 143 -12.23 -5.95 3.65
N GLN A 144 -12.40 -6.27 2.36
CA GLN A 144 -12.48 -7.65 1.90
C GLN A 144 -11.20 -8.46 2.17
N LEU A 145 -10.03 -7.82 2.13
CA LEU A 145 -8.75 -8.44 2.49
C LEU A 145 -8.67 -8.73 4.00
N ILE A 146 -9.13 -7.81 4.84
CA ILE A 146 -9.19 -8.01 6.30
C ILE A 146 -10.17 -9.15 6.64
N LEU A 147 -11.31 -9.19 5.95
CA LEU A 147 -12.31 -10.25 6.11
C LEU A 147 -11.88 -11.60 5.53
N SER A 148 -10.93 -11.66 4.59
CA SER A 148 -10.52 -12.94 3.98
C SER A 148 -9.91 -13.93 4.98
N ARG A 149 -9.55 -13.45 6.17
CA ARG A 149 -9.16 -14.31 7.28
C ARG A 149 -10.29 -15.21 7.77
N ASP A 150 -11.54 -14.75 7.79
CA ASP A 150 -12.68 -15.52 8.31
C ASP A 150 -13.45 -16.26 7.21
N TYR A 151 -13.50 -15.70 6.00
CA TYR A 151 -14.31 -16.24 4.91
C TYR A 151 -13.48 -17.03 3.90
N ILE A 152 -13.75 -18.34 3.78
CA ILE A 152 -13.01 -19.26 2.89
C ILE A 152 -13.01 -18.80 1.42
N TRP A 153 -14.14 -18.28 0.92
CA TRP A 153 -14.29 -17.81 -0.46
C TRP A 153 -13.39 -16.61 -0.75
N LEU A 154 -13.29 -15.66 0.19
CA LEU A 154 -12.39 -14.52 0.07
C LEU A 154 -10.92 -14.97 0.15
N ARG A 155 -10.61 -15.96 1.01
CA ARG A 155 -9.26 -16.54 1.10
C ARG A 155 -8.83 -17.19 -0.21
N LEU A 156 -9.72 -17.99 -0.82
CA LEU A 156 -9.47 -18.61 -2.12
C LEU A 156 -9.27 -17.57 -3.21
N LYS A 157 -10.13 -16.55 -3.29
CA LYS A 157 -9.97 -15.42 -4.21
C LYS A 157 -8.59 -14.76 -4.04
N ARG A 158 -8.13 -14.57 -2.79
CA ARG A 158 -6.81 -14.00 -2.51
C ARG A 158 -5.66 -14.92 -2.86
N TRP A 159 -5.81 -16.23 -2.65
CA TRP A 159 -4.83 -17.19 -3.10
C TRP A 159 -4.62 -17.13 -4.62
N PHE A 160 -5.69 -16.97 -5.40
CA PHE A 160 -5.60 -16.77 -6.85
C PHE A 160 -5.03 -15.41 -7.27
N CYS A 161 -5.44 -14.31 -6.61
CA CYS A 161 -4.98 -12.97 -6.96
C CYS A 161 -3.55 -12.65 -6.45
N GLY A 162 -3.04 -13.42 -5.50
CA GLY A 162 -1.72 -13.22 -4.90
C GLY A 162 -1.71 -12.20 -3.74
N SER A 163 -0.49 -11.85 -3.31
CA SER A 163 -0.22 -10.93 -2.19
C SER A 163 -0.24 -9.45 -2.59
N VAL A 164 -0.42 -9.16 -3.88
CA VAL A 164 -0.39 -7.79 -4.43
C VAL A 164 -1.80 -7.38 -4.83
N LEU A 165 -2.21 -6.20 -4.39
CA LEU A 165 -3.46 -5.54 -4.73
C LEU A 165 -3.16 -4.26 -5.49
N TYR A 166 -4.07 -3.91 -6.38
CA TYR A 166 -4.02 -2.68 -7.16
C TYR A 166 -5.28 -1.89 -6.84
N CYS A 167 -5.08 -0.75 -6.18
CA CYS A 167 -6.13 0.01 -5.52
C CYS A 167 -6.18 1.41 -6.16
N GLY A 168 -7.26 1.72 -6.87
CA GLY A 168 -7.41 3.00 -7.56
C GLY A 168 -7.07 2.97 -9.05
N LYS A 169 -7.45 4.04 -9.74
CA LYS A 169 -7.36 4.12 -11.20
C LYS A 169 -5.90 4.06 -11.69
N GLY A 170 -5.64 3.33 -12.77
CA GLY A 170 -4.29 3.16 -13.33
C GLY A 170 -3.29 2.36 -12.48
N SER A 171 -3.63 1.91 -11.27
CA SER A 171 -2.71 1.17 -10.40
C SER A 171 -2.23 -0.14 -11.04
N THR A 172 -3.15 -0.94 -11.60
CA THR A 172 -2.81 -2.18 -12.30
C THR A 172 -2.05 -1.90 -13.60
N LEU A 173 -2.60 -1.00 -14.41
CA LEU A 173 -2.10 -0.73 -15.76
C LEU A 173 -0.65 -0.23 -15.73
N THR A 174 -0.36 0.73 -14.85
CA THR A 174 0.99 1.29 -14.71
C THR A 174 1.96 0.28 -14.11
N SER A 175 1.51 -0.62 -13.24
CA SER A 175 2.38 -1.68 -12.72
C SER A 175 2.80 -2.69 -13.80
N TRP A 176 1.99 -2.89 -14.84
CA TRP A 176 2.28 -3.85 -15.92
C TRP A 176 3.01 -3.21 -17.09
N LEU A 177 2.54 -2.04 -17.55
CA LEU A 177 3.09 -1.34 -18.72
C LEU A 177 4.21 -0.36 -18.35
N GLY A 178 4.33 0.04 -17.09
CA GLY A 178 5.34 1.00 -16.64
C GLY A 178 5.28 2.31 -17.43
N SER A 179 6.44 2.75 -17.91
CA SER A 179 6.62 3.97 -18.70
C SER A 179 6.04 3.88 -20.12
N LEU A 180 5.67 2.69 -20.59
CA LEU A 180 5.01 2.52 -21.88
C LEU A 180 3.51 2.81 -21.81
N CYS A 181 2.96 3.00 -20.61
CA CYS A 181 1.56 3.38 -20.42
C CYS A 181 1.35 4.85 -20.81
N PRO A 182 0.62 5.15 -21.91
CA PRO A 182 0.37 6.54 -22.24
C PRO A 182 -0.66 7.12 -21.26
N LEU A 183 -0.47 8.37 -20.85
CA LEU A 183 -1.28 9.01 -19.79
C LEU A 183 -2.77 9.07 -20.13
N TRP A 184 -3.13 9.17 -21.42
CA TRP A 184 -4.54 9.16 -21.85
C TRP A 184 -5.24 7.83 -21.59
N LEU A 185 -4.50 6.72 -21.47
CA LEU A 185 -5.09 5.42 -21.13
C LEU A 185 -5.55 5.36 -19.67
N LEU A 186 -4.96 6.19 -18.80
CA LEU A 186 -5.41 6.36 -17.41
C LEU A 186 -6.78 7.05 -17.32
N ASP A 187 -7.25 7.69 -18.38
CA ASP A 187 -8.63 8.19 -18.43
C ASP A 187 -9.65 7.08 -18.73
N LEU A 188 -9.22 5.97 -19.31
CA LEU A 188 -10.07 4.84 -19.69
C LEU A 188 -10.13 3.73 -18.63
N PHE A 189 -9.04 3.52 -17.88
CA PHE A 189 -8.86 2.40 -16.92
C PHE A 189 -8.34 2.89 -15.56
#